data_AF-A0A3F3PPH6-F1
#
_entry.id   AF-A0A3F3PPH6-F1
#
_cell.length_a   1.000
_cell.length_b   1.000
_cell.length_c   1.000
_cell.angle_alpha   90.00
_cell.angle_beta   90.00
_cell.angle_gamma   90.00
#
_symmetry.space_group_name_H-M   'P 1'
#
loop_
_entity.id
_entity.type
_entity.pdbx_description
1 polymer ?
#
loop_
_entity_poly.entity_id
_entity_poly.type
_entity_poly.pdbx_seq_one_letter_code
_entity_poly.pdbx_strand_id
1 'polypeptide(L)'
;MPPTTSPHPNQRGIEPHPDLPHNAAHEVDYTPHPENSLPLPPSRQSIQDHIIALYCGSASAEDMSVYAEQAVYDDPFSYCDTRYKIAGQWYGIPKLFSKSENLGTEVVSNTEDEMVWKQRQRYTFRGIGASRTEDSLVSLRLQGGGGGDGDGERVVYHKDMWSERDYDHQGFGALMKKVNGDKLTGITRPPEEL
;
A
#
# COMPACT_ATOMS: atom_id res chain seq x y z
N MET A 1 11.80 -27.64 -4.89
CA MET A 1 11.44 -27.49 -3.47
C MET A 1 11.55 -26.00 -3.16
N PRO A 2 10.51 -25.33 -2.66
CA PRO A 2 10.66 -23.93 -2.29
C PRO A 2 11.73 -23.81 -1.18
N PRO A 3 12.55 -22.75 -1.19
CA PRO A 3 13.54 -22.56 -0.16
C PRO A 3 12.85 -22.38 1.19
N THR A 4 13.39 -23.05 2.20
CA THR A 4 13.01 -22.93 3.61
C THR A 4 12.91 -21.46 4.00
N THR A 5 11.70 -20.99 4.30
CA THR A 5 11.45 -19.67 4.87
C THR A 5 12.17 -19.61 6.21
N SER A 6 13.27 -18.85 6.26
CA SER A 6 13.86 -18.41 7.52
C SER A 6 12.76 -17.79 8.39
N PRO A 7 12.79 -17.96 9.72
CA PRO A 7 11.81 -17.32 10.59
C PRO A 7 11.80 -15.82 10.31
N HIS A 8 10.64 -15.30 9.90
CA HIS A 8 10.45 -13.89 9.60
C HIS A 8 10.90 -13.03 10.79
N PRO A 9 11.56 -11.88 10.56
CA PRO A 9 11.89 -10.94 11.63
C PRO A 9 10.63 -10.58 12.43
N ASN A 10 10.79 -10.17 13.70
CA ASN A 10 9.71 -9.85 14.63
C ASN A 10 8.72 -8.83 14.02
N GLN A 11 7.67 -9.33 13.34
CA GLN A 11 6.74 -8.53 12.53
C GLN A 11 6.03 -7.48 13.38
N ARG A 12 5.74 -7.79 14.65
CA ARG A 12 5.18 -6.83 15.62
C ARG A 12 6.15 -5.71 16.02
N GLY A 13 7.45 -5.93 15.86
CA GLY A 13 8.47 -4.93 16.19
C GLY A 13 8.68 -3.88 15.10
N ILE A 14 8.14 -4.11 13.90
CA ILE A 14 8.29 -3.23 12.72
C ILE A 14 6.95 -2.73 12.17
N GLU A 15 5.83 -3.20 12.72
CA GLU A 15 4.50 -2.73 12.35
C GLU A 15 4.36 -1.24 12.70
N PRO A 16 3.97 -0.38 11.75
CA PRO A 16 3.72 1.03 12.03
C PRO A 16 2.44 1.19 12.84
N HIS A 17 2.52 2.04 13.86
CA HIS A 17 1.40 2.45 14.71
C HIS A 17 1.20 3.96 14.59
N PRO A 18 0.75 4.44 13.42
CA PRO A 18 0.53 5.87 13.19
C PRO A 18 -0.54 6.39 14.13
N ASP A 19 -0.38 7.64 14.57
CA ASP A 19 -1.50 8.37 15.17
C ASP A 19 -2.60 8.53 14.12
N LEU A 20 -3.86 8.38 14.55
CA LEU A 20 -4.98 8.63 13.66
C LEU A 20 -4.94 10.10 13.22
N PRO A 21 -5.33 10.43 11.97
CA PRO A 21 -5.40 11.81 11.53
C PRO A 21 -6.61 12.49 12.14
N HIS A 22 -6.44 13.68 12.72
CA HIS A 22 -7.55 14.45 13.31
C HIS A 22 -7.68 15.81 12.63
N ASN A 23 -8.92 16.28 12.46
CA ASN A 23 -9.19 17.65 12.02
C ASN A 23 -9.10 18.67 13.19
N ALA A 24 -9.35 19.95 12.91
CA ALA A 24 -9.32 21.01 13.92
C ALA A 24 -10.34 20.84 15.06
N ALA A 25 -11.37 20.00 14.87
CA ALA A 25 -12.35 19.65 15.90
C ALA A 25 -11.96 18.37 16.68
N HIS A 26 -10.77 17.83 16.46
CA HIS A 26 -10.28 16.56 16.99
C HIS A 26 -11.09 15.32 16.58
N GLU A 27 -11.82 15.40 15.46
CA GLU A 27 -12.48 14.23 14.86
C GLU A 27 -11.54 13.55 13.86
N VAL A 28 -11.65 12.22 13.75
CA VAL A 28 -10.82 11.45 12.81
C VAL A 28 -11.16 11.85 11.36
N ASP A 29 -10.14 12.25 10.60
CA ASP A 29 -10.30 12.75 9.23
C ASP A 29 -9.24 12.20 8.27
N TYR A 30 -9.67 11.27 7.43
CA TYR A 30 -8.87 10.64 6.39
C TYR A 30 -8.81 11.47 5.09
N THR A 31 -9.55 12.57 4.97
CA THR A 31 -9.54 13.39 3.76
C THR A 31 -8.17 14.04 3.59
N PRO A 32 -7.51 13.88 2.42
CA PRO A 32 -6.25 14.56 2.15
C PRO A 32 -6.47 16.04 1.81
N HIS A 33 -5.63 16.88 2.38
CA HIS A 33 -5.47 18.30 2.10
C HIS A 33 -4.06 18.59 1.57
N PRO A 34 -3.82 18.52 0.25
CA PRO A 34 -2.48 18.67 -0.33
C PRO A 34 -1.75 19.95 0.08
N GLU A 35 -2.50 21.02 0.35
CA GLU A 35 -1.98 22.30 0.85
C GLU A 35 -1.30 22.21 2.23
N ASN A 36 -1.63 21.19 3.01
CA ASN A 36 -1.10 20.96 4.35
C ASN A 36 0.03 19.90 4.37
N SER A 37 0.36 19.33 3.21
CA SER A 37 1.31 18.22 3.11
C SER A 37 2.70 18.62 3.59
N LEU A 38 3.29 17.80 4.46
CA LEU A 38 4.69 17.92 4.82
C LEU A 38 5.59 17.65 3.59
N PRO A 39 6.74 18.33 3.47
CA PRO A 39 7.68 18.09 2.39
C PRO A 39 8.42 16.76 2.59
N LEU A 40 8.67 16.05 1.49
CA LEU A 40 9.50 14.84 1.46
C LEU A 40 10.87 15.13 0.82
N PRO A 41 11.96 14.50 1.31
CA PRO A 41 13.21 14.47 0.56
C PRO A 41 13.03 13.71 -0.77
N PRO A 42 13.84 13.97 -1.80
CA PRO A 42 13.67 13.37 -3.13
C PRO A 42 13.59 11.84 -3.14
N SER A 43 14.34 11.15 -2.26
CA SER A 43 14.30 9.69 -2.14
C SER A 43 12.93 9.18 -1.71
N ARG A 44 12.31 9.83 -0.72
CA ARG A 44 11.00 9.43 -0.19
C ARG A 44 9.85 9.89 -1.06
N GLN A 45 10.01 11.01 -1.76
CA GLN A 45 9.06 11.41 -2.80
C GLN A 45 8.99 10.33 -3.88
N SER A 46 10.14 9.82 -4.34
CA SER A 46 10.18 8.71 -5.31
C SER A 46 9.51 7.44 -4.78
N ILE A 47 9.72 7.07 -3.51
CA ILE A 47 9.01 5.94 -2.88
C ILE A 47 7.49 6.16 -2.92
N GLN A 48 7.03 7.35 -2.51
CA GLN A 48 5.60 7.68 -2.52
C GLN A 48 5.03 7.62 -3.94
N ASP A 49 5.73 8.16 -4.93
CA ASP A 49 5.29 8.22 -6.33
C ASP A 49 5.12 6.81 -6.92
N HIS A 50 6.08 5.90 -6.69
CA HIS A 50 5.97 4.50 -7.11
C HIS A 50 4.79 3.79 -6.43
N ILE A 51 4.58 4.01 -5.12
CA ILE A 51 3.44 3.42 -4.42
C ILE A 51 2.12 3.95 -4.96
N ILE A 52 2.01 5.26 -5.22
CA ILE A 52 0.83 5.86 -5.86
C ILE A 52 0.62 5.25 -7.26
N ALA A 53 1.69 5.03 -8.03
CA ALA A 53 1.60 4.36 -9.32
C ALA A 53 1.02 2.94 -9.18
N LEU A 54 1.43 2.16 -8.18
CA LEU A 54 0.85 0.84 -7.88
C LEU A 54 -0.64 0.93 -7.55
N TYR A 55 -1.05 1.88 -6.69
CA TYR A 55 -2.46 2.13 -6.42
C TYR A 55 -3.23 2.50 -7.69
N CYS A 56 -2.62 3.26 -8.60
CA CYS A 56 -3.18 3.61 -9.91
C CYS A 56 -3.12 2.47 -10.94
N GLY A 57 -2.67 1.27 -10.54
CA GLY A 57 -2.67 0.06 -11.36
C GLY A 57 -1.41 -0.12 -12.21
N SER A 58 -0.33 0.61 -11.91
CA SER A 58 0.99 0.27 -12.43
C SER A 58 1.40 -1.07 -11.81
N ALA A 59 1.54 -2.08 -12.65
CA ALA A 59 1.93 -3.42 -12.24
C ALA A 59 3.32 -3.70 -12.84
N SER A 60 4.34 -3.05 -12.29
CA SER A 60 5.70 -3.04 -12.85
C SER A 60 6.75 -3.45 -11.81
N ALA A 61 7.86 -4.02 -12.29
CA ALA A 61 9.01 -4.36 -11.43
C ALA A 61 9.69 -3.12 -10.86
N GLU A 62 9.68 -2.01 -11.60
CA GLU A 62 10.23 -0.73 -11.18
C GLU A 62 9.49 -0.19 -9.95
N ASP A 63 8.16 -0.16 -9.99
CA ASP A 63 7.37 0.32 -8.86
C ASP A 63 7.44 -0.64 -7.66
N MET A 64 7.57 -1.95 -7.92
CA MET A 64 7.77 -2.94 -6.86
C MET A 64 9.14 -2.84 -6.18
N SER A 65 10.14 -2.23 -6.81
CA SER A 65 11.51 -2.14 -6.30
C SER A 65 11.64 -1.32 -5.00
N VAL A 66 10.62 -0.52 -4.67
CA VAL A 66 10.57 0.23 -3.40
C VAL A 66 10.40 -0.66 -2.18
N TYR A 67 9.86 -1.87 -2.35
CA TYR A 67 9.70 -2.85 -1.27
C TYR A 67 10.96 -3.70 -1.11
N ALA A 68 11.33 -3.95 0.14
CA ALA A 68 12.30 -5.00 0.47
C ALA A 68 11.70 -6.39 0.15
N GLU A 69 12.54 -7.39 -0.13
CA GLU A 69 12.08 -8.75 -0.45
C GLU A 69 11.14 -9.33 0.60
N GLN A 70 11.42 -9.07 1.87
CA GLN A 70 10.68 -9.54 3.04
C GLN A 70 9.68 -8.50 3.57
N ALA A 71 9.30 -7.52 2.75
CA ALA A 71 8.35 -6.49 3.14
C ALA A 71 6.98 -7.10 3.44
N VAL A 72 6.31 -6.51 4.43
CA VAL A 72 4.94 -6.84 4.80
C VAL A 72 3.99 -5.78 4.24
N TYR A 73 2.84 -6.22 3.74
CA TYR A 73 1.70 -5.36 3.43
C TYR A 73 0.49 -5.83 4.23
N ASP A 74 -0.16 -4.90 4.90
CA ASP A 74 -1.30 -5.15 5.77
C ASP A 74 -2.41 -4.13 5.48
N ASP A 75 -3.55 -4.63 5.03
CA ASP A 75 -4.77 -3.86 4.86
C ASP A 75 -5.94 -4.65 5.48
N PRO A 76 -7.15 -4.06 5.57
CA PRO A 76 -8.27 -4.71 6.24
C PRO A 76 -8.74 -6.04 5.62
N PHE A 77 -8.29 -6.35 4.41
CA PHE A 77 -8.69 -7.52 3.63
C PHE A 77 -7.54 -8.47 3.30
N SER A 78 -6.29 -8.04 3.43
CA SER A 78 -5.11 -8.74 2.95
C SER A 78 -3.91 -8.57 3.88
N TYR A 79 -3.23 -9.69 4.10
CA TYR A 79 -1.92 -9.74 4.73
C TYR A 79 -0.94 -10.45 3.80
N CYS A 80 0.10 -9.75 3.37
CA CYS A 80 1.18 -10.27 2.54
C CYS A 80 2.51 -10.12 3.28
N ASP A 81 3.30 -11.17 3.37
CA ASP A 81 4.56 -11.19 4.12
C ASP A 81 5.82 -11.20 3.23
N THR A 82 5.67 -11.05 1.91
CA THR A 82 6.79 -10.93 0.97
C THR A 82 6.48 -9.98 -0.18
N ARG A 83 7.51 -9.37 -0.78
CA ARG A 83 7.37 -8.55 -2.00
C ARG A 83 6.63 -9.26 -3.12
N TYR A 84 6.89 -10.56 -3.30
CA TYR A 84 6.17 -11.39 -4.28
C TYR A 84 4.66 -11.44 -4.04
N LYS A 85 4.24 -11.66 -2.78
CA LYS A 85 2.81 -11.67 -2.42
C LYS A 85 2.18 -10.28 -2.53
N ILE A 86 2.95 -9.23 -2.18
CA ILE A 86 2.55 -7.83 -2.37
C ILE A 86 2.31 -7.54 -3.86
N ALA A 87 3.23 -7.96 -4.74
CA ALA A 87 3.07 -7.84 -6.19
C ALA A 87 1.79 -8.54 -6.66
N GLY A 88 1.46 -9.70 -6.10
CA GLY A 88 0.21 -10.39 -6.33
C GLY A 88 -1.02 -9.48 -6.22
N GLN A 89 -1.04 -8.59 -5.21
CA GLN A 89 -2.12 -7.63 -4.99
C GLN A 89 -2.13 -6.50 -6.02
N TRP A 90 -1.00 -5.83 -6.22
CA TRP A 90 -0.90 -4.70 -7.15
C TRP A 90 -1.18 -5.10 -8.60
N TYR A 91 -0.73 -6.29 -9.02
CA TYR A 91 -1.03 -6.83 -10.34
C TYR A 91 -2.51 -7.23 -10.52
N GLY A 92 -3.27 -7.31 -9.43
CA GLY A 92 -4.72 -7.55 -9.44
C GLY A 92 -5.54 -6.31 -9.78
N ILE A 93 -5.09 -5.13 -9.34
CA ILE A 93 -5.76 -3.84 -9.55
C ILE A 93 -6.15 -3.60 -11.03
N PRO A 94 -5.22 -3.65 -12.01
CA PRO A 94 -5.57 -3.39 -13.42
C PRO A 94 -6.46 -4.48 -14.04
N LYS A 95 -6.61 -5.64 -13.40
CA LYS A 95 -7.54 -6.70 -13.84
C LYS A 95 -8.96 -6.45 -13.36
N LEU A 96 -9.13 -5.90 -12.16
CA LEU A 96 -10.42 -5.64 -11.52
C LEU A 96 -11.02 -4.29 -11.96
N PHE A 97 -10.17 -3.29 -12.16
CA PHE A 97 -10.59 -1.92 -12.40
C PHE A 97 -10.24 -1.49 -13.83
N SER A 98 -11.17 -0.82 -14.51
CA SER A 98 -10.90 -0.16 -15.79
C SER A 98 -10.17 1.17 -15.63
N LYS A 99 -10.22 1.75 -14.43
CA LYS A 99 -9.53 2.99 -14.08
C LYS A 99 -9.24 3.01 -12.58
N SER A 100 -8.05 3.43 -12.20
CA SER A 100 -7.65 3.71 -10.82
C SER A 100 -6.94 5.07 -10.83
N GLU A 101 -7.38 6.00 -9.97
CA GLU A 101 -6.96 7.40 -9.99
C GLU A 101 -6.73 7.96 -8.59
N ASN A 102 -5.49 8.34 -8.30
CA ASN A 102 -5.21 9.14 -7.12
C ASN A 102 -5.80 10.55 -7.31
N LEU A 103 -6.63 10.98 -6.36
CA LEU A 103 -7.30 12.29 -6.38
C LEU A 103 -6.63 13.30 -5.44
N GLY A 104 -5.67 12.87 -4.64
CA GLY A 104 -4.95 13.72 -3.71
C GLY A 104 -4.21 12.91 -2.64
N THR A 105 -3.13 13.50 -2.14
CA THR A 105 -2.35 13.01 -1.02
C THR A 105 -1.99 14.15 -0.07
N GLU A 106 -1.80 13.82 1.20
CA GLU A 106 -1.33 14.73 2.24
C GLU A 106 -0.38 13.98 3.15
N VAL A 107 0.92 14.30 3.12
CA VAL A 107 1.91 13.72 4.04
C VAL A 107 1.70 14.33 5.42
N VAL A 108 1.42 13.48 6.42
CA VAL A 108 1.12 13.88 7.80
C VAL A 108 2.23 13.53 8.79
N SER A 109 3.12 12.58 8.45
CA SER A 109 4.31 12.24 9.23
C SER A 109 5.45 11.81 8.31
N ASN A 110 6.67 12.23 8.65
CA ASN A 110 7.90 11.89 7.94
C ASN A 110 9.09 11.93 8.92
N THR A 111 9.34 10.83 9.63
CA THR A 111 10.37 10.71 10.68
C THR A 111 11.60 9.96 10.17
N GLU A 112 12.54 9.53 11.02
CA GLU A 112 13.74 8.82 10.54
C GLU A 112 13.43 7.51 9.80
N ASP A 113 12.40 6.79 10.21
CA ASP A 113 12.12 5.42 9.77
C ASP A 113 10.64 5.19 9.44
N GLU A 114 9.84 6.26 9.41
CA GLU A 114 8.41 6.22 9.10
C GLU A 114 8.01 7.32 8.11
N MET A 115 7.07 6.99 7.22
CA MET A 115 6.37 7.94 6.36
C MET A 115 4.88 7.62 6.36
N VAL A 116 4.05 8.62 6.65
CA VAL A 116 2.59 8.48 6.72
C VAL A 116 1.93 9.56 5.88
N TRP A 117 0.97 9.18 5.04
CA TRP A 117 0.15 10.11 4.30
C TRP A 117 -1.31 9.67 4.22
N LYS A 118 -2.20 10.64 4.16
CA LYS A 118 -3.58 10.43 3.72
C LYS A 118 -3.61 10.35 2.21
N GLN A 119 -4.45 9.49 1.66
CA GLN A 119 -4.71 9.44 0.23
C GLN A 119 -6.20 9.35 -0.05
N ARG A 120 -6.60 9.86 -1.21
CA ARG A 120 -7.92 9.65 -1.81
C ARG A 120 -7.78 8.96 -3.14
N GLN A 121 -8.38 7.81 -3.29
CA GLN A 121 -8.24 6.94 -4.45
C GLN A 121 -9.61 6.67 -5.08
N ARG A 122 -9.70 6.69 -6.42
CA ARG A 122 -10.94 6.36 -7.14
C ARG A 122 -10.75 5.14 -8.03
N TYR A 123 -11.51 4.10 -7.73
CA TYR A 123 -11.54 2.88 -8.50
C TYR A 123 -12.80 2.79 -9.36
N THR A 124 -12.66 2.52 -10.65
CA THR A 124 -13.77 2.26 -11.57
C THR A 124 -13.78 0.80 -11.98
N PHE A 125 -14.87 0.10 -11.68
CA PHE A 125 -15.00 -1.32 -11.93
C PHE A 125 -15.11 -1.65 -13.42
N ARG A 126 -14.27 -2.59 -13.85
CA ARG A 126 -14.30 -3.10 -15.22
C ARG A 126 -15.62 -3.82 -15.47
N GLY A 127 -16.28 -3.50 -16.58
CA GLY A 127 -17.50 -4.16 -17.07
C GLY A 127 -18.82 -3.57 -16.57
N ILE A 128 -18.85 -2.90 -15.42
CA ILE A 128 -20.07 -2.25 -14.89
C ILE A 128 -20.00 -0.72 -14.88
N GLY A 129 -18.81 -0.12 -15.00
CA GLY A 129 -18.62 1.34 -15.06
C GLY A 129 -18.91 2.09 -13.76
N ALA A 130 -19.27 1.39 -12.67
CA ALA A 130 -19.45 1.99 -11.36
C ALA A 130 -18.09 2.38 -10.75
N SER A 131 -18.03 3.55 -10.11
CA SER A 131 -16.83 4.04 -9.43
C SER A 131 -17.05 4.14 -7.92
N ARG A 132 -15.98 3.90 -7.15
CA ARG A 132 -15.90 4.12 -5.70
C ARG A 132 -14.72 5.03 -5.39
N THR A 133 -14.87 5.87 -4.39
CA THR A 133 -13.81 6.77 -3.93
C THR A 133 -13.57 6.47 -2.46
N GLU A 134 -12.33 6.14 -2.15
CA GLU A 134 -11.87 5.69 -0.84
C GLU A 134 -10.85 6.68 -0.31
N ASP A 135 -10.99 7.01 0.97
CA ASP A 135 -9.96 7.72 1.73
C ASP A 135 -9.24 6.72 2.64
N SER A 136 -7.91 6.78 2.66
CA SER A 136 -7.10 5.90 3.51
C SER A 136 -5.88 6.60 4.10
N LEU A 137 -5.39 6.06 5.21
CA LEU A 137 -4.13 6.44 5.83
C LEU A 137 -3.09 5.37 5.51
N VAL A 138 -2.12 5.72 4.67
CA VAL A 138 -1.00 4.85 4.33
C VAL A 138 0.15 5.15 5.26
N SER A 139 0.69 4.11 5.88
CA SER A 139 1.81 4.19 6.81
C SER A 139 2.89 3.20 6.41
N LEU A 140 4.09 3.73 6.19
CA LEU A 140 5.25 2.92 5.81
C LEU A 140 6.27 2.91 6.92
N ARG A 141 6.80 1.72 7.20
CA ARG A 141 8.08 1.56 7.88
C ARG A 141 9.18 1.47 6.83
N LEU A 142 10.19 2.32 6.96
CA LEU A 142 11.34 2.40 6.06
C LEU A 142 12.60 1.86 6.75
N GLN A 143 13.47 1.22 5.98
CA GLN A 143 14.78 0.80 6.44
C GLN A 143 15.84 1.12 5.38
N GLY A 144 16.96 1.71 5.82
CA GLY A 144 18.14 1.95 4.96
C GLY A 144 18.92 0.67 4.69
N GLY A 145 19.63 0.65 3.55
CA GLY A 145 20.39 -0.49 2.99
C GLY A 145 21.06 -1.41 4.01
N GLY A 146 20.39 -2.52 4.31
CA GLY A 146 20.82 -3.52 5.30
C GLY A 146 20.37 -4.94 4.98
N GLY A 147 20.05 -5.23 3.71
CA GLY A 147 19.68 -6.57 3.25
C GLY A 147 19.61 -6.66 1.73
N GLY A 148 20.71 -7.12 1.11
CA GLY A 148 20.74 -7.64 -0.27
C GLY A 148 20.59 -6.64 -1.43
N ASP A 149 19.72 -5.64 -1.32
CA ASP A 149 19.10 -4.96 -2.48
C ASP A 149 19.42 -3.44 -2.61
N GLY A 150 20.69 -3.08 -2.40
CA GLY A 150 21.26 -1.75 -2.66
C GLY A 150 21.28 -0.77 -1.46
N ASP A 151 21.79 0.44 -1.71
CA ASP A 151 22.10 1.45 -0.66
C ASP A 151 20.93 2.37 -0.27
N GLY A 152 19.79 2.30 -0.99
CA GLY A 152 18.64 3.18 -0.78
C GLY A 152 17.67 2.70 0.32
N GLU A 153 16.84 3.62 0.83
CA GLU A 153 15.72 3.26 1.71
C GLU A 153 14.73 2.33 0.98
N ARG A 154 14.16 1.39 1.72
CA ARG A 154 13.13 0.45 1.26
C ARG A 154 11.99 0.36 2.25
N VAL A 155 10.81 0.07 1.74
CA VAL A 155 9.62 -0.25 2.53
C VAL A 155 9.77 -1.66 3.08
N VAL A 156 9.77 -1.78 4.40
CA VAL A 156 9.76 -3.08 5.10
C VAL A 156 8.38 -3.42 5.68
N TYR A 157 7.52 -2.40 5.83
CA TYR A 157 6.14 -2.57 6.21
C TYR A 157 5.28 -1.50 5.53
N HIS A 158 4.16 -1.89 4.93
CA HIS A 158 3.15 -0.99 4.37
C HIS A 158 1.81 -1.33 5.03
N LYS A 159 1.26 -0.39 5.79
CA LYS A 159 -0.07 -0.51 6.38
C LYS A 159 -1.02 0.47 5.68
N ASP A 160 -2.10 -0.04 5.11
CA ASP A 160 -3.14 0.78 4.47
C ASP A 160 -4.43 0.72 5.30
N MET A 161 -4.79 1.82 5.97
CA MET A 161 -5.97 1.87 6.82
C MET A 161 -7.07 2.67 6.15
N TRP A 162 -8.11 1.97 5.70
CA TRP A 162 -9.24 2.59 5.03
C TRP A 162 -10.17 3.24 6.04
N SER A 163 -10.77 4.38 5.67
CA SER A 163 -11.73 5.07 6.53
C SER A 163 -12.88 4.12 6.92
N GLU A 164 -13.38 4.25 8.16
CA GLU A 164 -14.47 3.41 8.69
C GLU A 164 -15.75 3.42 7.84
N ARG A 165 -15.89 4.39 6.92
CA ARG A 165 -17.09 4.60 6.10
C ARG A 165 -17.36 3.48 5.09
N ASP A 166 -16.37 2.66 4.77
CA ASP A 166 -16.47 1.66 3.69
C ASP A 166 -16.53 0.20 4.18
N TYR A 167 -16.67 -0.01 5.49
CA TYR A 167 -16.92 -1.33 6.09
C TYR A 167 -18.39 -1.75 6.05
N ASP A 168 -19.06 -1.57 4.90
CA ASP A 168 -20.29 -2.29 4.60
C ASP A 168 -19.94 -3.70 4.10
N HIS A 169 -20.27 -4.72 4.91
CA HIS A 169 -20.11 -6.14 4.55
C HIS A 169 -20.93 -6.58 3.33
N GLN A 170 -21.72 -5.71 2.72
CA GLN A 170 -22.53 -5.98 1.53
C GLN A 170 -21.90 -5.47 0.21
N GLY A 171 -20.72 -4.82 0.23
CA GLY A 171 -20.13 -4.12 -0.92
C GLY A 171 -18.67 -4.45 -1.28
N PHE A 172 -17.84 -3.40 -1.39
CA PHE A 172 -16.43 -3.42 -1.85
C PHE A 172 -15.58 -4.50 -1.15
N GLY A 173 -15.77 -4.64 0.17
CA GLY A 173 -15.10 -5.65 0.97
C GLY A 173 -15.42 -7.10 0.58
N ALA A 174 -16.59 -7.40 0.01
CA ALA A 174 -16.90 -8.75 -0.48
C ALA A 174 -16.18 -9.08 -1.80
N LEU A 175 -15.93 -8.07 -2.64
CA LEU A 175 -15.16 -8.22 -3.86
C LEU A 175 -13.65 -8.29 -3.55
N MET A 176 -13.15 -7.45 -2.63
CA MET A 176 -11.77 -7.51 -2.12
C MET A 176 -11.50 -8.79 -1.31
N LYS A 177 -12.48 -9.36 -0.61
CA LYS A 177 -12.34 -10.70 0.01
C LYS A 177 -12.10 -11.84 -0.99
N LYS A 178 -12.47 -11.67 -2.28
CA LYS A 178 -12.05 -12.62 -3.34
C LYS A 178 -10.58 -12.45 -3.70
N VAL A 179 -9.98 -11.33 -3.33
CA VAL A 179 -8.64 -10.88 -3.67
C VAL A 179 -7.66 -11.26 -2.54
N ASN A 180 -7.58 -12.56 -2.24
CA ASN A 180 -6.68 -13.07 -1.21
C ASN A 180 -5.29 -13.33 -1.84
N GLY A 181 -4.21 -12.79 -1.28
CA GLY A 181 -2.88 -12.75 -1.89
C GLY A 181 -2.35 -14.13 -2.35
N ASP A 182 -2.54 -15.16 -1.52
CA ASP A 182 -2.15 -16.54 -1.84
C ASP A 182 -2.93 -17.14 -3.03
N LYS A 183 -4.15 -16.67 -3.29
CA LYS A 183 -4.93 -17.05 -4.47
C LYS A 183 -4.63 -16.15 -5.67
N LEU A 184 -4.24 -14.89 -5.43
CA LEU A 184 -4.01 -13.94 -6.51
C LEU A 184 -2.76 -14.24 -7.30
N THR A 185 -1.65 -14.62 -6.68
CA THR A 185 -0.40 -14.91 -7.41
C THR A 185 -0.59 -15.92 -8.54
N GLY A 186 -1.45 -16.93 -8.36
CA GLY A 186 -1.83 -17.88 -9.42
C GLY A 186 -2.67 -17.29 -10.56
N ILE A 187 -3.44 -16.24 -10.30
CA ILE A 187 -4.32 -15.53 -11.26
C ILE A 187 -3.60 -14.34 -11.91
N THR A 188 -2.79 -13.62 -11.15
CA THR A 188 -2.07 -12.43 -11.58
C THR A 188 -0.80 -12.77 -12.32
N ARG A 189 -0.13 -13.86 -11.92
CA ARG A 189 1.16 -14.33 -12.46
C ARG A 189 2.20 -13.20 -12.48
N PRO A 190 2.52 -12.58 -11.32
CA PRO A 190 3.62 -11.64 -11.26
C PRO A 190 4.94 -12.34 -11.65
N PRO A 191 5.93 -11.61 -12.20
CA PRO A 191 7.25 -12.18 -12.49
C PRO A 191 7.84 -12.91 -11.27
N GLU A 192 8.43 -14.09 -11.48
CA GLU A 192 8.98 -14.93 -10.41
C GLU A 192 10.24 -14.35 -9.75
N GLU A 193 10.85 -13.34 -10.38
CA GLU A 193 12.04 -12.63 -9.92
C GLU A 193 11.75 -11.48 -8.94
N LEU A 194 10.47 -11.22 -8.62
CA LEU A 194 10.04 -10.21 -7.65
C LEU A 194 10.04 -10.74 -6.22
#